data_AF-A0A957NC67-F1
#
_entry.id   AF-A0A957NC67-F1
#
_cell.length_a   1.000
_cell.length_b   1.000
_cell.length_c   1.000
_cell.angle_alpha   90.00
_cell.angle_beta   90.00
_cell.angle_gamma   90.00
#
_symmetry.space_group_name_H-M   'P 1'
#
loop_
_entity.id
_entity.type
_entity.pdbx_description
1 polymer ?
#
loop_
_entity_poly.entity_id
_entity_poly.type
_entity_poly.pdbx_seq_one_letter_code
_entity_poly.pdbx_strand_id
1 'polypeptide(L)'
;SGYTAKVAGTERGVTEPQATFSACFGAPFMPLHPSRYAELLGEKIRAHGARVWLVNTGWTGGPHGVGYRMPIKYTRAMVNAALDGVLDHVATTTDPVFGFAVPTSCPGVPAEVLIPANTWQDKDAYNAQARKLADDGVRVRINLDGAAALVNRLPWEYVRAPGEDLPLAFNP
;
A
#
# COMPACT_ATOMS: atom_id res chain seq x y z
N SER A 1 -5.91 -4.51 2.28
CA SER A 1 -6.19 -3.21 2.93
C SER A 1 -6.86 -2.25 1.95
N GLY A 2 -6.32 -1.99 0.76
CA GLY A 2 -6.97 -1.08 -0.19
C GLY A 2 -6.99 0.36 0.30
N TYR A 3 -5.88 0.75 0.95
CA TYR A 3 -5.70 2.08 1.50
C TYR A 3 -5.59 3.11 0.38
N THR A 4 -6.44 4.12 0.43
CA THR A 4 -6.40 5.29 -0.44
C THR A 4 -6.93 6.50 0.32
N ALA A 5 -6.70 7.70 -0.20
CA ALA A 5 -7.35 8.89 0.32
C ALA A 5 -8.65 9.14 -0.46
N LYS A 6 -9.78 9.31 0.23
CA LYS A 6 -10.95 9.96 -0.36
C LYS A 6 -10.56 11.40 -0.63
N VAL A 7 -10.51 11.80 -1.89
CA VAL A 7 -10.22 13.18 -2.28
C VAL A 7 -11.53 13.96 -2.30
N ALA A 8 -11.48 15.26 -1.96
CA ALA A 8 -12.65 16.12 -2.01
C ALA A 8 -13.38 16.00 -3.37
N GLY A 9 -14.70 15.75 -3.33
CA GLY A 9 -15.56 15.65 -4.51
C GLY A 9 -16.02 14.25 -4.93
N THR A 10 -15.54 13.16 -4.32
CA THR A 10 -16.00 11.80 -4.66
C THR A 10 -17.27 11.36 -3.91
N GLU A 11 -17.61 12.01 -2.79
CA GLU A 11 -18.85 11.83 -2.01
C GLU A 11 -19.31 13.19 -1.45
N ARG A 12 -20.63 13.41 -1.24
CA ARG A 12 -21.15 14.67 -0.66
C ARG A 12 -20.55 14.88 0.74
N GLY A 13 -19.86 16.01 0.93
CA GLY A 13 -19.42 16.48 2.25
C GLY A 13 -17.95 16.25 2.61
N VAL A 14 -17.14 15.69 1.71
CA VAL A 14 -15.68 15.50 1.97
C VAL A 14 -14.92 16.75 1.52
N THR A 15 -14.41 17.54 2.47
CA THR A 15 -13.61 18.76 2.23
C THR A 15 -12.10 18.56 2.42
N GLU A 16 -11.71 17.55 3.20
CA GLU A 16 -10.31 17.18 3.45
C GLU A 16 -10.04 15.73 3.03
N PRO A 17 -8.81 15.37 2.60
CA PRO A 17 -8.49 14.00 2.25
C PRO A 17 -8.65 13.06 3.46
N GLN A 18 -9.69 12.23 3.45
CA GLN A 18 -9.90 11.24 4.50
C GLN A 18 -9.24 9.91 4.10
N ALA A 19 -8.39 9.39 4.98
CA ALA A 19 -7.90 8.03 4.85
C ALA A 19 -9.08 7.06 4.79
N THR A 20 -9.14 6.24 3.74
CA THR A 20 -10.16 5.21 3.59
C THR A 20 -9.55 3.88 3.21
N PHE A 21 -10.15 2.82 3.73
CA PHE A 21 -9.84 1.46 3.33
C PHE A 21 -10.99 0.96 2.46
N SER A 22 -10.77 0.97 1.14
CA SER A 22 -11.71 0.35 0.21
C SER A 22 -11.14 -1.01 -0.17
N ALA A 23 -11.69 -2.08 0.42
CA ALA A 23 -11.26 -3.42 0.10
C ALA A 23 -11.23 -3.65 -1.43
N CYS A 24 -10.16 -4.26 -1.93
CA CYS A 24 -9.91 -4.44 -3.36
C CYS A 24 -9.88 -3.14 -4.19
N PHE A 25 -9.73 -1.97 -3.56
CA PHE A 25 -9.82 -0.64 -4.18
C PHE A 25 -11.18 -0.34 -4.84
N GLY A 26 -12.22 -1.12 -4.53
CA GLY A 26 -13.52 -1.06 -5.21
C GLY A 26 -14.66 -1.64 -4.40
N ALA A 27 -14.57 -1.65 -3.07
CA ALA A 27 -15.51 -2.33 -2.18
C ALA A 27 -17.01 -2.14 -2.51
N PRO A 28 -17.49 -0.93 -2.89
CA PRO A 28 -18.90 -0.74 -3.26
C PRO A 28 -19.38 -1.56 -4.46
N PHE A 29 -18.46 -2.12 -5.25
CA PHE A 29 -18.75 -2.88 -6.48
C PHE A 29 -18.46 -4.38 -6.34
N MET A 30 -18.06 -4.85 -5.15
CA MET A 30 -17.62 -6.24 -4.95
C MET A 30 -18.79 -7.09 -4.40
N PRO A 31 -19.41 -7.98 -5.19
CA PRO A 31 -20.55 -8.79 -4.73
C PRO A 31 -20.17 -9.96 -3.80
N LEU A 32 -18.89 -10.24 -3.61
CA LEU A 32 -18.41 -11.35 -2.77
C LEU A 32 -17.57 -10.79 -1.62
N HIS A 33 -17.28 -11.63 -0.63
CA HIS A 33 -16.37 -11.27 0.44
C HIS A 33 -14.96 -10.93 -0.12
N PRO A 34 -14.29 -9.85 0.34
CA PRO A 34 -12.98 -9.42 -0.16
C PRO A 34 -11.89 -10.50 -0.20
N SER A 35 -11.92 -11.47 0.72
CA SER A 35 -10.95 -12.57 0.75
C SER A 35 -10.95 -13.40 -0.53
N ARG A 36 -12.12 -13.58 -1.18
CA ARG A 36 -12.22 -14.34 -2.44
C ARG A 36 -11.47 -13.65 -3.58
N TYR A 37 -11.53 -12.33 -3.64
CA TYR A 37 -10.81 -11.55 -4.65
C TYR A 37 -9.31 -11.51 -4.37
N ALA A 38 -8.92 -11.42 -3.09
CA ALA A 38 -7.52 -11.48 -2.71
C ALA A 38 -6.88 -12.84 -3.04
N GLU A 39 -7.60 -13.94 -2.80
CA GLU A 39 -7.19 -15.29 -3.18
C GLU A 39 -7.02 -15.42 -4.69
N LEU A 40 -8.02 -15.00 -5.47
CA LEU A 40 -7.97 -15.03 -6.94
C LEU A 40 -6.80 -14.19 -7.49
N LEU A 41 -6.57 -12.99 -6.94
CA LEU A 41 -5.43 -12.17 -7.31
C LEU A 41 -4.11 -12.89 -7.01
N GLY A 42 -3.98 -13.51 -5.83
CA GLY A 42 -2.80 -14.28 -5.44
C GLY A 42 -2.54 -15.48 -6.36
N GLU A 43 -3.58 -16.19 -6.78
CA GLU A 43 -3.48 -17.28 -7.76
C GLU A 43 -2.98 -16.78 -9.13
N LYS A 44 -3.54 -15.68 -9.63
CA LYS A 44 -3.15 -15.10 -10.92
C LYS A 44 -1.72 -14.59 -10.89
N ILE A 45 -1.29 -13.96 -9.80
CA ILE A 45 0.10 -13.52 -9.67
C ILE A 45 1.05 -14.73 -9.72
N ARG A 46 0.76 -15.79 -8.95
CA ARG A 46 1.57 -17.02 -8.94
C ARG A 46 1.62 -17.71 -10.31
N ALA A 47 0.47 -17.82 -10.98
CA ALA A 47 0.37 -18.50 -12.27
C ALA A 47 1.12 -17.77 -13.40
N HIS A 48 1.22 -16.44 -13.32
CA HIS A 48 1.78 -15.60 -14.39
C HIS A 48 3.11 -14.94 -14.03
N GLY A 49 3.62 -15.14 -12.80
CA GLY A 49 4.85 -14.50 -12.33
C GLY A 49 4.76 -12.97 -12.32
N ALA A 50 3.56 -12.42 -12.08
CA ALA A 50 3.34 -10.98 -12.16
C ALA A 50 4.07 -10.21 -11.05
N ARG A 51 4.75 -9.12 -11.40
CA ARG A 51 5.36 -8.21 -10.43
C ARG A 51 4.33 -7.20 -9.93
N VAL A 52 4.30 -6.95 -8.62
CA VAL A 52 3.35 -6.03 -7.99
C VAL A 52 4.10 -4.83 -7.43
N TRP A 53 3.64 -3.63 -7.80
CA TRP A 53 4.21 -2.36 -7.36
C TRP A 53 3.19 -1.54 -6.57
N LEU A 54 3.64 -0.91 -5.48
CA LEU A 54 2.87 0.09 -4.75
C LEU A 54 3.41 1.48 -5.09
N VAL A 55 2.57 2.34 -5.68
CA VAL A 55 2.97 3.67 -6.12
C VAL A 55 2.17 4.73 -5.36
N ASN A 56 2.87 5.61 -4.63
CA ASN A 56 2.24 6.75 -3.98
C ASN A 56 1.95 7.86 -5.00
N THR A 57 0.68 8.11 -5.27
CA THR A 57 0.19 9.24 -6.10
C THR A 57 -0.42 10.37 -5.27
N GLY A 58 -0.31 10.27 -3.95
CA GLY A 58 -0.79 11.21 -2.96
C GLY A 58 0.23 12.30 -2.64
N TRP A 59 0.59 12.46 -1.38
CA TRP A 59 1.43 13.54 -0.87
C TRP A 59 2.82 13.04 -0.45
N THR A 60 3.79 13.97 -0.46
CA THR A 60 5.14 13.80 0.07
C THR A 60 5.60 15.10 0.75
N GLY A 61 6.70 15.06 1.49
CA GLY A 61 7.27 16.23 2.18
C GLY A 61 6.54 16.73 3.42
N GLY A 62 5.44 16.06 3.82
CA GLY A 62 4.65 16.43 4.99
C GLY A 62 3.22 15.91 4.89
N PRO A 63 2.40 16.10 5.94
CA PRO A 63 0.95 15.87 5.87
C PRO A 63 0.27 16.88 4.93
N HIS A 64 -1.03 16.68 4.67
CA HIS A 64 -1.85 17.64 3.93
C HIS A 64 -1.73 19.04 4.56
N GLY A 65 -1.55 20.07 3.72
CA GLY A 65 -1.34 21.46 4.16
C GLY A 65 0.12 21.85 4.42
N VAL A 66 1.04 20.88 4.55
CA VAL A 66 2.49 21.13 4.72
C VAL A 66 3.30 20.53 3.56
N GLY A 67 3.00 19.29 3.20
CA GLY A 67 3.65 18.61 2.09
C GLY A 67 3.22 19.17 0.74
N TYR A 68 3.53 18.43 -0.32
CA TYR A 68 3.01 18.68 -1.67
C TYR A 68 2.59 17.36 -2.34
N ARG A 69 1.66 17.46 -3.30
CA ARG A 69 1.22 16.30 -4.08
C ARG A 69 2.36 15.80 -4.97
N MET A 70 2.52 14.47 -5.07
CA MET A 70 3.53 13.84 -5.92
C MET A 70 3.42 14.38 -7.37
N PRO A 71 4.49 14.98 -7.93
CA PRO A 71 4.45 15.48 -9.30
C PRO A 71 4.11 14.36 -10.29
N ILE A 72 3.12 14.60 -11.16
CA ILE A 72 2.65 13.60 -12.14
C ILE A 72 3.77 13.07 -13.05
N LYS A 73 4.78 13.91 -13.35
CA LYS A 73 5.98 13.51 -14.11
C LYS A 73 6.75 12.40 -13.42
N TYR A 74 6.84 12.41 -12.09
CA TYR A 74 7.55 11.39 -11.31
C TYR A 74 6.75 10.10 -11.25
N THR A 75 5.43 10.19 -11.01
CA THR A 75 4.56 9.01 -11.05
C THR A 75 4.62 8.31 -12.41
N ARG A 76 4.55 9.06 -13.51
CA ARG A 76 4.69 8.49 -14.86
C ARG A 76 6.05 7.85 -15.07
N ALA A 77 7.13 8.48 -14.62
CA ALA A 77 8.47 7.92 -14.71
C ALA A 77 8.62 6.60 -13.93
N MET A 78 8.08 6.53 -12.71
CA MET A 78 8.08 5.30 -11.90
C MET A 78 7.27 4.18 -12.55
N VAL A 79 6.08 4.48 -13.08
CA VAL A 79 5.25 3.50 -13.78
C VAL A 79 5.94 2.98 -15.04
N ASN A 80 6.53 3.87 -15.85
CA ASN A 80 7.27 3.45 -17.04
C ASN A 80 8.48 2.59 -16.67
N ALA A 81 9.27 2.99 -15.66
CA ALA A 81 10.42 2.21 -15.21
C ALA A 81 10.03 0.82 -14.67
N ALA A 82 8.86 0.69 -14.03
CA ALA A 82 8.34 -0.60 -13.59
C ALA A 82 7.94 -1.49 -14.77
N LEU A 83 7.23 -0.92 -15.76
CA LEU A 83 6.78 -1.60 -16.98
C LEU A 83 7.95 -2.04 -17.87
N ASP A 84 8.96 -1.19 -18.00
CA ASP A 84 10.17 -1.44 -18.79
C ASP A 84 11.14 -2.43 -18.09
N GLY A 85 10.82 -2.88 -16.87
CA GLY A 85 11.65 -3.80 -16.08
C GLY A 85 12.89 -3.15 -15.45
N VAL A 86 13.10 -1.85 -15.65
CA VAL A 86 14.26 -1.11 -15.10
C VAL A 86 14.37 -1.29 -13.60
N LEU A 87 13.25 -1.20 -12.88
CA LEU A 87 13.25 -1.28 -11.41
C LEU A 87 13.56 -2.69 -10.87
N ASP A 88 13.56 -3.74 -11.69
CA ASP A 88 13.89 -5.11 -11.25
C ASP A 88 15.38 -5.30 -10.97
N HIS A 89 16.20 -4.41 -11.52
CA HIS A 89 17.65 -4.50 -11.47
C HIS A 89 18.27 -3.42 -10.57
N VAL A 90 17.44 -2.64 -9.88
CA VAL A 90 17.88 -1.57 -8.99
C VAL A 90 17.99 -2.09 -7.56
N ALA A 91 19.07 -1.70 -6.87
CA ALA A 91 19.22 -2.01 -5.44
C ALA A 91 18.04 -1.43 -4.64
N THR A 92 17.53 -2.21 -3.69
CA THR A 92 16.43 -1.79 -2.82
C THR A 92 16.89 -1.60 -1.38
N THR A 93 16.25 -0.67 -0.68
CA THR A 93 16.31 -0.58 0.78
C THR A 93 14.99 -1.02 1.40
N THR A 94 15.01 -1.53 2.62
CA THR A 94 13.79 -1.95 3.32
C THR A 94 13.20 -0.78 4.10
N ASP A 95 11.91 -0.51 3.89
CA ASP A 95 11.17 0.45 4.71
C ASP A 95 11.08 -0.06 6.16
N PRO A 96 11.50 0.74 7.17
CA PRO A 96 11.62 0.26 8.55
C PRO A 96 10.28 0.10 9.28
N VAL A 97 9.19 0.70 8.77
CA VAL A 97 7.87 0.68 9.42
C VAL A 97 6.96 -0.37 8.80
N PHE A 98 6.97 -0.45 7.47
CA PHE A 98 6.06 -1.30 6.70
C PHE A 98 6.75 -2.52 6.09
N GLY A 99 8.09 -2.55 6.02
CA GLY A 99 8.86 -3.70 5.55
C GLY A 99 8.96 -3.85 4.03
N PHE A 100 8.60 -2.83 3.26
CA PHE A 100 8.62 -2.88 1.79
C PHE A 100 10.03 -2.77 1.22
N ALA A 101 10.28 -3.43 0.10
CA ALA A 101 11.46 -3.14 -0.72
C ALA A 101 11.22 -1.85 -1.53
N VAL A 102 12.04 -0.83 -1.30
CA VAL A 102 11.97 0.47 -1.96
C VAL A 102 13.19 0.63 -2.88
N PRO A 103 13.01 0.86 -4.20
CA PRO A 103 14.12 1.12 -5.11
C PRO A 103 14.92 2.35 -4.68
N THR A 104 16.25 2.23 -4.70
CA THR A 104 17.17 3.33 -4.33
C THR A 104 17.31 4.37 -5.45
N SER A 105 16.90 4.05 -6.67
CA SER A 105 16.91 4.97 -7.82
C SER A 105 15.81 4.65 -8.83
N CYS A 106 15.42 5.65 -9.62
CA CYS A 106 14.49 5.52 -10.73
C CYS A 106 14.82 6.61 -11.76
N PRO A 107 14.96 6.29 -13.06
CA PRO A 107 15.21 7.31 -14.09
C PRO A 107 14.15 8.42 -14.06
N GLY A 108 14.59 9.67 -14.13
CA GLY A 108 13.69 10.83 -14.16
C GLY A 108 13.03 11.17 -12.81
N VAL A 109 13.43 10.52 -11.71
CA VAL A 109 12.92 10.79 -10.35
C VAL A 109 14.11 11.06 -9.41
N PRO A 110 14.13 12.19 -8.68
CA PRO A 110 15.15 12.43 -7.66
C PRO A 110 15.15 11.33 -6.58
N ALA A 111 16.32 10.84 -6.20
CA ALA A 111 16.44 9.74 -5.24
C ALA A 111 15.83 10.09 -3.87
N GLU A 112 15.89 11.36 -3.45
CA GLU A 112 15.24 11.85 -2.23
C GLU A 112 13.73 11.66 -2.21
N VAL A 113 13.06 11.59 -3.36
CA VAL A 113 11.60 11.43 -3.45
C VAL A 113 11.19 9.96 -3.28
N LEU A 114 12.09 9.03 -3.60
CA LEU A 114 11.81 7.58 -3.51
C LEU A 114 11.74 7.09 -2.06
N ILE A 115 12.48 7.73 -1.16
CA ILE A 115 12.45 7.45 0.28
C ILE A 115 11.66 8.58 0.94
N PRO A 116 10.38 8.37 1.33
CA PRO A 116 9.51 9.45 1.77
C PRO A 116 10.07 10.25 2.94
N ALA A 117 10.78 9.59 3.86
CA ALA A 117 11.47 10.22 4.98
C ALA A 117 12.37 11.37 4.53
N ASN A 118 13.06 11.25 3.38
CA ASN A 118 14.03 12.23 2.90
C ASN A 118 13.37 13.56 2.51
N THR A 119 12.10 13.53 2.10
CA THR A 119 11.37 14.74 1.72
C THR A 119 10.83 15.54 2.90
N TRP A 120 10.72 14.95 4.09
CA TRP A 120 10.24 15.63 5.29
C TRP A 120 11.38 16.45 5.92
N GLN A 121 11.09 17.69 6.31
CA GLN A 121 12.05 18.52 7.03
C GLN A 121 12.34 17.95 8.43
N ASP A 122 11.27 17.56 9.15
CA ASP A 122 11.34 16.90 10.45
C ASP A 122 11.20 15.37 10.28
N LYS A 123 12.29 14.65 10.56
CA LYS A 123 12.33 13.18 10.46
C LYS A 123 11.56 12.49 11.58
N ASP A 124 11.48 13.10 12.75
CA ASP A 124 10.74 12.54 13.88
C ASP A 124 9.23 12.67 13.65
N ALA A 125 8.79 13.80 13.08
CA ALA A 125 7.42 13.96 12.61
C ALA A 125 7.05 12.92 11.55
N TYR A 126 7.95 12.64 10.59
CA TYR A 126 7.75 11.55 9.63
C TYR A 126 7.61 10.19 10.32
N ASN A 127 8.53 9.87 11.22
CA ASN A 127 8.53 8.59 11.94
C ASN A 127 7.25 8.39 12.76
N ALA A 128 6.79 9.43 13.46
CA ALA A 128 5.55 9.41 14.19
C ALA A 128 4.34 9.18 13.26
N GLN A 129 4.30 9.88 12.13
CA GLN A 129 3.21 9.74 11.16
C GLN A 129 3.20 8.36 10.48
N ALA A 130 4.36 7.81 10.14
CA ALA A 130 4.48 6.49 9.54
C ALA A 130 3.99 5.40 10.51
N ARG A 131 4.38 5.49 11.80
CA ARG A 131 3.89 4.58 12.85
C ARG A 131 2.38 4.70 13.04
N LYS A 132 1.86 5.93 13.11
CA LYS A 132 0.41 6.17 13.19
C LYS A 132 -0.32 5.50 12.02
N LEU A 133 0.14 5.66 10.79
CA LEU A 133 -0.46 5.00 9.62
C LEU A 133 -0.42 3.47 9.72
N ALA A 134 0.67 2.91 10.22
CA ALA A 134 0.80 1.48 10.45
C ALA A 134 -0.22 0.98 11.50
N ASP A 135 -0.43 1.76 12.57
CA ASP A 135 -1.39 1.47 13.64
C ASP A 135 -2.84 1.64 13.18
N ASP A 136 -3.12 2.62 12.32
CA ASP A 136 -4.42 2.83 11.67
C ASP A 136 -4.80 1.70 10.67
N GLY A 137 -3.95 0.68 10.53
CA GLY A 137 -4.24 -0.51 9.73
C GLY A 137 -3.72 -0.47 8.30
N VAL A 138 -2.87 0.52 7.95
CA VAL A 138 -2.10 0.48 6.70
C VAL A 138 -1.05 -0.62 6.81
N ARG A 139 -1.49 -1.83 6.48
CA ARG A 139 -0.66 -3.01 6.32
C ARG A 139 -0.75 -3.41 4.86
N VAL A 140 0.38 -3.54 4.17
CA VAL A 140 0.44 -4.21 2.87
C VAL A 140 1.25 -5.47 3.08
N ARG A 141 0.55 -6.60 3.18
CA ARG A 141 1.19 -7.92 3.17
C ARG A 141 1.01 -8.49 1.77
N ILE A 142 2.04 -8.33 0.95
CA ILE A 142 2.14 -9.02 -0.33
C ILE A 142 3.13 -10.16 -0.07
N ASN A 143 2.60 -11.33 0.30
CA ASN A 143 3.42 -12.53 0.40
C ASN A 143 3.44 -13.19 -0.98
N LEU A 144 4.51 -12.96 -1.73
CA LEU A 144 4.73 -13.47 -3.09
C LEU A 144 6.06 -14.23 -3.17
N ASP A 145 6.40 -15.01 -2.14
CA ASP A 145 7.58 -15.85 -2.17
C ASP A 145 7.38 -16.98 -3.19
N GLY A 146 7.90 -16.75 -4.40
CA GLY A 146 8.33 -17.81 -5.29
C GLY A 146 9.58 -18.47 -4.69
N ALA A 147 9.57 -19.81 -4.65
CA ALA A 147 10.58 -20.72 -4.09
C ALA A 147 10.51 -20.94 -2.56
N ALA A 148 9.58 -21.82 -2.16
CA ALA A 148 9.78 -22.83 -1.12
C ALA A 148 10.60 -22.42 0.13
N ALA A 149 10.11 -21.49 0.95
CA ALA A 149 10.54 -21.37 2.33
C ALA A 149 9.45 -20.70 3.18
N LEU A 150 9.27 -21.20 4.41
CA LEU A 150 8.40 -20.71 5.48
C LEU A 150 6.95 -21.22 5.50
N VAL A 151 6.82 -22.55 5.48
CA VAL A 151 6.01 -23.19 6.53
C VAL A 151 6.70 -22.89 7.87
N ASN A 152 5.98 -22.26 8.80
CA ASN A 152 6.41 -21.87 10.15
C ASN A 152 7.28 -20.61 10.26
N ARG A 153 6.66 -19.48 10.64
CA ARG A 153 6.82 -18.89 11.99
C ARG A 153 5.91 -17.67 12.20
N LEU A 154 5.16 -17.75 13.31
CA LEU A 154 4.43 -16.72 14.08
C LEU A 154 2.94 -16.49 13.76
N PRO A 155 2.14 -16.28 14.83
CA PRO A 155 0.78 -16.79 14.94
C PRO A 155 -0.21 -15.84 14.29
N TRP A 156 -1.14 -16.43 13.56
CA TRP A 156 -2.39 -15.80 13.22
C TRP A 156 -3.17 -15.57 14.52
N GLU A 157 -3.50 -14.32 14.83
CA GLU A 157 -4.78 -14.01 15.47
C GLU A 157 -5.49 -13.00 14.58
N TYR A 158 -6.67 -13.41 14.12
CA TYR A 158 -7.67 -12.53 13.56
C TYR A 158 -8.13 -11.59 14.69
N VAL A 159 -7.64 -10.36 14.70
CA VAL A 159 -8.16 -9.34 15.63
C VAL A 159 -9.51 -8.88 15.10
N ARG A 160 -10.58 -9.39 15.74
CA ARG A 160 -11.97 -9.04 15.49
C ARG A 160 -12.14 -7.52 15.67
N ALA A 161 -12.77 -6.83 14.73
CA ALA A 161 -13.22 -5.46 14.97
C ALA A 161 -14.30 -5.48 16.09
N PRO A 162 -14.29 -4.54 17.06
CA PRO A 162 -15.33 -4.48 18.07
C PRO A 162 -16.70 -4.26 17.42
N GLY A 163 -17.63 -5.19 17.59
CA GLY A 163 -19.04 -5.03 17.19
C GLY A 163 -19.58 -5.94 16.08
N GLU A 164 -18.81 -6.91 15.57
CA GLU A 164 -19.36 -7.92 14.65
C GLU A 164 -19.88 -9.15 15.42
N ASP A 165 -21.20 -9.17 15.67
CA ASP A 165 -21.96 -10.38 15.98
C ASP A 165 -22.52 -10.97 14.68
N LEU A 166 -22.08 -12.17 14.29
CA LEU A 166 -22.78 -12.98 13.29
C LEU A 166 -23.64 -14.02 14.01
N PRO A 167 -24.94 -14.16 13.68
CA PRO A 167 -25.66 -15.37 14.01
C PRO A 167 -25.27 -16.49 13.03
N LEU A 168 -24.90 -17.62 13.65
CA LEU A 168 -25.11 -19.00 13.20
C LEU A 168 -24.64 -19.41 11.79
N ALA A 169 -23.57 -20.20 11.83
CA ALA A 169 -23.27 -21.37 11.01
C ALA A 169 -24.26 -21.70 9.88
N PHE A 170 -23.74 -21.70 8.66
CA PHE A 170 -24.15 -22.66 7.64
C PHE A 170 -23.01 -23.66 7.45
N ASN A 171 -23.34 -24.93 7.69
CA ASN A 171 -22.55 -26.11 7.41
C ASN A 171 -23.39 -26.97 6.44
N PRO A 172 -22.73 -27.78 5.61
CA PRO A 172 -22.34 -27.47 4.22
C PRO A 172 -23.49 -27.28 3.23
#